data_AF-A0A496ZAA4-F1
#
_entry.id   AF-A0A496ZAA4-F1
#
_cell.length_a   1.000
_cell.length_b   1.000
_cell.length_c   1.000
_cell.angle_alpha   90.00
_cell.angle_beta   90.00
_cell.angle_gamma   90.00
#
_symmetry.space_group_name_H-M   'P 1'
#
loop_
_entity.id
_entity.type
_entity.pdbx_description
1 polymer ?
#
loop_
_entity_poly.entity_id
_entity_poly.type
_entity_poly.pdbx_seq_one_letter_code
_entity_poly.pdbx_strand_id
1 'polypeptide(L)' 'MANHDKTRVNVFLPNKLLHATKTLANLRATSYSEIVRQATAQYVVSELKKEKANRADETGE' A
#
# COMPACT_ATOMS: atom_id res chain seq x y z
N MET A 1 -14.78 -1.07 13.46
CA MET A 1 -14.81 -1.00 11.98
C MET A 1 -15.28 -2.36 11.48
N ALA A 2 -16.51 -2.43 10.95
CA ALA A 2 -17.09 -3.70 10.53
C ALA A 2 -16.33 -4.28 9.33
N ASN A 3 -16.10 -5.60 9.33
CA ASN A 3 -15.28 -6.31 8.35
C ASN A 3 -15.89 -6.37 6.93
N HIS A 4 -17.05 -5.75 6.71
CA HIS A 4 -17.82 -5.77 5.45
C HIS A 4 -17.22 -4.89 4.35
N ASP A 5 -16.29 -3.98 4.69
CA ASP A 5 -15.67 -3.05 3.74
C ASP A 5 -14.25 -3.50 3.32
N LYS A 6 -14.03 -4.81 3.24
CA LYS A 6 -12.71 -5.38 2.91
C LYS A 6 -12.82 -6.48 1.86
N THR A 7 -12.11 -6.31 0.75
CA THR A 7 -11.92 -7.35 -0.27
C THR A 7 -10.62 -8.11 -0.03
N ARG A 8 -10.69 -9.44 -0.03
CA ARG A 8 -9.48 -10.28 0.06
C ARG A 8 -8.77 -10.30 -1.30
N VAL A 9 -7.48 -9.97 -1.29
CA VAL A 9 -6.60 -10.05 -2.47
C VAL A 9 -5.47 -11.03 -2.21
N ASN A 10 -5.09 -11.79 -3.24
CA ASN A 10 -3.93 -12.68 -3.21
C ASN A 10 -2.79 -12.03 -3.99
N VAL A 11 -1.61 -11.93 -3.37
CA VAL A 11 -0.43 -11.29 -3.96
C VAL A 11 0.78 -12.21 -3.82
N PHE A 12 1.60 -12.28 -4.87
CA PHE A 12 2.90 -12.95 -4.82
C PHE A 12 3.98 -11.95 -4.42
N LEU A 13 4.71 -12.23 -3.35
CA LEU A 13 5.86 -11.44 -2.92
C LEU A 13 7.14 -12.28 -3.00
N PRO A 14 8.28 -11.70 -3.42
CA PRO A 14 9.58 -12.34 -3.28
C PRO A 14 9.85 -12.74 -1.82
N ASN A 15 10.42 -13.93 -1.60
CA ASN A 15 10.68 -14.46 -0.24
C ASN A 15 11.50 -13.51 0.63
N LYS A 16 12.52 -12.85 0.06
CA LYS A 16 13.34 -11.86 0.78
C LYS A 16 12.51 -10.67 1.27
N LEU A 17 11.59 -10.18 0.44
CA LEU A 17 10.71 -9.08 0.79
C LEU A 17 9.72 -9.51 1.88
N LEU A 18 9.10 -10.69 1.74
CA LEU A 18 8.20 -11.24 2.75
C LEU A 18 8.91 -11.37 4.12
N HIS A 19 10.16 -11.81 4.14
CA HIS A 19 10.94 -11.89 5.37
C HIS A 19 11.15 -10.50 5.99
N ALA A 20 11.57 -9.50 5.20
CA ALA A 20 11.73 -8.13 5.66
C ALA A 20 10.41 -7.54 6.21
N THR A 21 9.28 -7.81 5.54
CA THR A 21 7.94 -7.39 5.99
C THR A 21 7.59 -8.02 7.34
N LYS A 22 7.89 -9.31 7.55
CA LYS A 22 7.67 -9.98 8.84
C LYS A 22 8.53 -9.39 9.95
N THR A 23 9.81 -9.13 9.68
CA THR A 23 10.71 -8.49 10.64
C THR A 23 10.20 -7.10 11.04
N LEU A 24 9.80 -6.28 10.06
CA LEU A 24 9.24 -4.95 10.32
C LEU A 24 7.94 -5.01 11.14
N ALA A 25 7.08 -5.99 10.84
CA ALA A 25 5.84 -6.20 11.57
C ALA A 25 6.09 -6.53 13.05
N ASN A 26 7.07 -7.40 13.33
CA ASN A 26 7.48 -7.73 14.70
C ASN A 26 7.99 -6.49 15.45
N LEU A 27 8.88 -5.70 14.83
CA LEU A 27 9.42 -4.49 15.45
C LEU A 27 8.34 -3.45 15.77
N ARG A 28 7.27 -3.40 14.98
CA ARG A 28 6.14 -2.46 15.16
C ARG A 28 4.98 -3.03 15.97
N ALA A 29 5.13 -4.23 16.55
CA ALA A 29 4.05 -4.95 17.23
C ALA A 29 2.74 -5.01 16.42
N THR A 30 2.85 -5.31 15.12
CA THR A 30 1.72 -5.39 14.19
C THR A 30 1.80 -6.63 13.30
N SER A 31 0.80 -6.84 12.43
CA SER A 31 0.79 -7.96 11.49
C SER A 31 1.50 -7.63 10.18
N TYR A 32 2.17 -8.61 9.56
CA TYR A 32 2.79 -8.39 8.24
C TYR A 32 1.76 -8.00 7.17
N SER A 33 0.52 -8.49 7.29
CA SER A 33 -0.59 -8.08 6.40
C SER A 33 -0.95 -6.61 6.56
N GLU A 34 -0.81 -6.05 7.76
CA GLU A 34 -1.00 -4.62 8.01
C GLU A 34 0.11 -3.79 7.37
N ILE A 35 1.37 -4.24 7.45
CA ILE A 35 2.49 -3.61 6.76
C ILE A 35 2.24 -3.57 5.24
N VAL A 36 1.79 -4.68 4.65
CA VAL A 36 1.48 -4.74 3.21
C VAL A 36 0.35 -3.76 2.86
N ARG A 37 -0.74 -3.74 3.64
CA ARG A 37 -1.85 -2.80 3.42
C ARG A 37 -1.40 -1.34 3.46
N GLN A 38 -0.59 -0.98 4.46
CA GLN A 38 -0.08 0.38 4.60
C GLN A 38 0.83 0.76 3.42
N ALA A 39 1.74 -0.13 3.02
CA ALA A 39 2.61 0.10 1.87
C ALA A 39 1.82 0.29 0.56
N THR A 40 0.81 -0.57 0.32
CA THR A 40 -0.06 -0.44 -0.85
C THR A 40 -0.84 0.89 -0.83
N ALA A 41 -1.43 1.26 0.32
CA ALA A 41 -2.18 2.50 0.44
C ALA A 41 -1.30 3.74 0.21
N GLN A 42 -0.10 3.77 0.80
CA GLN A 42 0.86 4.86 0.63
C GLN A 42 1.28 5.02 -0.84
N TYR A 43 1.59 3.91 -1.52
CA TYR A 43 1.96 3.94 -2.93
C TYR A 43 0.80 4.46 -3.80
N VAL A 44 -0.39 3.88 -3.68
CA VAL A 44 -1.55 4.27 -4.49
C VAL A 44 -1.92 5.74 -4.29
N VAL A 45 -1.96 6.22 -3.04
CA VAL A 45 -2.24 7.64 -2.75
C VAL A 45 -1.16 8.56 -3.34
N SER A 46 0.11 8.17 -3.28
CA SER A 46 1.21 8.93 -3.85
C SER A 46 1.12 9.03 -5.37
N GLU A 47 0.88 7.91 -6.06
CA GLU A 47 0.77 7.89 -7.52
C GLU A 47 -0.46 8.65 -8.01
N LEU A 48 -1.61 8.49 -7.35
CA LEU A 48 -2.82 9.25 -7.69
C LEU A 48 -2.62 10.76 -7.57
N LYS A 49 -1.81 11.23 -6.61
CA LYS A 49 -1.47 12.66 -6.51
C LYS A 49 -0.62 13.13 -7.69
N LYS A 50 0.36 12.34 -8.12
CA LYS A 50 1.20 12.65 -9.29
C LYS A 50 0.37 12.70 -10.56
N GLU A 51 -0.48 11.69 -10.78
CA GLU A 51 -1.37 11.62 -11.95
C GLU A 51 -2.32 12.83 -12.03
N LYS A 52 -2.85 13.28 -10.88
CA LYS A 52 -3.69 14.49 -10.82
C LYS A 52 -2.90 15.77 -11.13
N ALA A 53 -1.67 15.88 -10.63
CA ALA A 53 -0.82 17.03 -10.91
C ALA A 53 -0.46 17.12 -12.39
N ASN A 54 -0.10 15.98 -13.02
CA ASN A 54 0.22 15.92 -14.44
C ASN A 54 -0.98 16.33 -15.31
N ARG A 55 -2.19 15.88 -14.97
CA ARG A 55 -3.41 16.26 -15.70
C ARG A 55 -3.76 17.74 -15.58
N ALA A 56 -3.51 18.35 -14.42
CA ALA A 56 -3.77 19.78 -14.23
C ALA A 56 -2.81 20.67 -15.06
N ASP A 57 -1.57 20.20 -15.28
CA ASP A 57 -0.58 20.87 -16.14
C ASP A 57 -0.92 20.69 -17.63
N GLU A 58 -1.43 19.53 -18.03
CA GLU A 58 -1.86 19.23 -19.41
C GLU A 58 -3.15 19.97 -19.83
N THR A 59 -4.04 20.29 -18.88
CA THR A 59 -5.29 21.02 -19.17
C THR A 59 -5.17 22.54 -19.04
N GLY A 60 -3.95 23.10 -19.15
CA GLY A 60 -3.67 24.53 -19.03
C GLY A 60 -4.78 25.45 -19.56
N GLU A 61 -5.63 25.90 -18.64
CA GLU A 61 -6.48 27.09 -18.71
C GLU A 61 -5.71 28.28 -18.13
#